data_AF-A0A2N6QMI4-F1
#
_entry.id   AF-A0A2N6QMI4-F1
#
_cell.length_a   1.000
_cell.length_b   1.000
_cell.length_c   1.000
_cell.angle_alpha   90.00
_cell.angle_beta   90.00
_cell.angle_gamma   90.00
#
_symmetry.space_group_name_H-M   'P 1'
#
loop_
_entity.id
_entity.type
_entity.pdbx_description
1 polymer ?
#
loop_
_entity_poly.entity_id
_entity_poly.type
_entity_poly.pdbx_seq_one_letter_code
_entity_poly.pdbx_strand_id
1 'polypeptide(L)'
;MKKKIFTIIIIALLFFLLFFLFKDKRENELTNKGNQIIEKIERFRQEHHKIPKTLREIGFTNDEGANTLFYDVVNDTAFTLSFTMSMDYNKTYYSDVKQWEYGYRELKLK
;
A
#
# COMPACT_ATOMS: atom_id res chain seq x y z
N MET A 1 19.69 -37.34 22.86
CA MET A 1 19.59 -36.84 21.47
C MET A 1 18.14 -36.50 21.07
N LYS A 2 17.16 -37.39 21.25
CA LYS A 2 15.74 -37.15 20.92
C LYS A 2 15.12 -35.88 21.55
N LYS A 3 15.41 -35.60 22.83
CA LYS A 3 14.93 -34.37 23.50
C LYS A 3 15.49 -33.08 22.87
N LYS A 4 16.76 -33.08 22.45
CA LYS A 4 17.38 -31.93 21.77
C LYS A 4 16.76 -31.70 20.37
N ILE A 5 16.49 -32.79 19.64
CA ILE A 5 15.78 -32.73 18.34
C ILE A 5 14.37 -32.17 18.52
N PHE A 6 13.64 -32.61 19.55
CA PHE A 6 12.30 -32.12 19.86
C PHE A 6 12.30 -30.61 20.20
N THR A 7 13.26 -30.15 20.99
CA THR A 7 13.44 -28.71 21.27
C THR A 7 13.72 -27.90 20.00
N ILE A 8 14.58 -28.40 19.10
CA ILE A 8 14.87 -27.73 17.82
C ILE A 8 13.60 -27.61 16.95
N ILE A 9 12.81 -28.68 16.86
CA ILE A 9 11.55 -28.67 16.10
C ILE A 9 10.56 -27.64 16.66
N ILE A 10 10.42 -27.55 17.98
CA ILE A 10 9.56 -26.56 18.63
C ILE A 10 10.02 -25.14 18.30
N ILE A 11 11.32 -24.88 18.39
CA ILE A 11 11.89 -23.56 18.07
C ILE A 11 11.62 -23.21 16.60
N ALA A 12 11.86 -24.14 15.68
CA ALA A 12 11.61 -23.94 14.25
C ALA A 12 10.12 -23.65 13.97
N LEU A 13 9.21 -24.38 14.62
CA LEU A 13 7.76 -24.15 14.50
C LEU A 13 7.37 -22.76 15.03
N LEU A 14 7.97 -22.33 16.14
CA LEU A 14 7.72 -21.01 16.72
C LEU A 14 8.20 -19.89 15.77
N PHE A 15 9.39 -20.03 15.18
CA PHE A 15 9.90 -19.10 14.17
C PHE A 15 9.01 -19.07 12.92
N PHE A 16 8.53 -20.23 12.47
CA PHE A 16 7.60 -20.31 11.35
C PHE A 16 6.30 -19.57 11.66
N LEU A 17 5.70 -19.78 12.83
CA LEU A 17 4.49 -19.06 13.25
C LEU A 17 4.70 -17.54 13.32
N LEU A 18 5.82 -17.10 13.90
CA LEU A 18 6.17 -15.67 13.96
C LEU A 18 6.29 -15.06 12.55
N PHE A 19 6.88 -15.77 11.61
CA PHE A 19 6.99 -15.31 10.22
C PHE A 19 5.61 -15.01 9.61
N PHE A 20 4.62 -15.90 9.78
CA PHE A 20 3.26 -15.66 9.25
C PHE A 20 2.55 -14.47 9.92
N LEU A 21 2.81 -14.22 11.20
CA LEU A 21 2.18 -13.09 11.91
C LEU A 21 2.71 -11.73 11.44
N PHE A 22 4.01 -11.65 11.10
CA PHE A 22 4.64 -10.38 10.73
C PHE A 22 4.71 -10.13 9.23
N LYS A 23 4.52 -11.15 8.38
CA LYS A 23 4.67 -11.06 6.94
C LYS A 23 3.87 -9.91 6.31
N ASP A 24 2.61 -9.75 6.71
CA ASP A 24 1.68 -8.82 6.06
C ASP A 24 1.49 -7.51 6.84
N LYS A 25 2.17 -7.34 7.98
CA LYS A 25 2.00 -6.17 8.86
C LYS A 25 2.27 -4.86 8.11
N ARG A 26 3.40 -4.79 7.41
CA ARG A 26 3.81 -3.59 6.66
C ARG A 26 2.82 -3.27 5.53
N GLU A 27 2.39 -4.29 4.80
CA GLU A 27 1.41 -4.12 3.72
C GLU A 27 0.08 -3.57 4.24
N ASN A 28 -0.40 -4.12 5.35
CA ASN A 28 -1.65 -3.67 5.98
C ASN A 28 -1.53 -2.23 6.50
N GLU A 29 -0.42 -1.88 7.14
CA GLU A 29 -0.16 -0.50 7.60
C GLU A 29 -0.15 0.49 6.43
N LEU A 30 0.55 0.18 5.34
CA LEU A 30 0.63 1.05 4.16
C LEU A 30 -0.70 1.11 3.39
N THR A 31 -1.42 0.00 3.28
CA THR A 31 -2.75 -0.02 2.66
C THR A 31 -3.73 0.85 3.46
N ASN A 32 -3.71 0.76 4.79
CA ASN A 32 -4.54 1.59 5.67
C ASN A 32 -4.19 3.08 5.58
N LYS A 33 -2.90 3.41 5.59
CA LYS A 33 -2.42 4.79 5.37
C LYS A 33 -2.86 5.31 4.00
N GLY A 34 -2.73 4.49 2.96
CA GLY A 34 -3.19 4.81 1.62
C GLY A 34 -4.71 5.08 1.57
N ASN A 35 -5.52 4.26 2.22
CA ASN A 35 -6.98 4.45 2.30
C ASN A 35 -7.35 5.80 2.94
N GLN A 36 -6.64 6.22 4.00
CA GLN A 36 -6.84 7.54 4.61
C GLN A 36 -6.52 8.69 3.65
N ILE A 37 -5.49 8.54 2.81
CA ILE A 37 -5.14 9.53 1.78
C ILE A 37 -6.20 9.56 0.68
N ILE A 38 -6.63 8.39 0.21
CA ILE A 38 -7.68 8.25 -0.81
C ILE A 38 -8.96 8.95 -0.36
N GLU A 39 -9.37 8.76 0.90
CA GLU A 39 -10.55 9.45 1.45
C GLU A 39 -10.42 10.98 1.35
N LYS A 40 -9.24 11.52 1.68
CA LYS A 40 -8.96 12.97 1.57
C LYS A 40 -8.96 13.44 0.12
N ILE A 41 -8.42 12.66 -0.82
CA ILE A 41 -8.45 12.96 -2.25
C ILE A 41 -9.90 13.02 -2.75
N GLU A 42 -10.72 12.05 -2.38
CA GLU A 42 -12.13 11.99 -2.80
C GLU A 42 -12.95 13.14 -2.20
N ARG A 43 -12.69 13.52 -0.95
CA ARG A 43 -13.29 14.72 -0.35
C ARG A 43 -12.89 15.99 -1.10
N PHE A 44 -11.59 16.16 -1.38
CA PHE A 44 -11.09 17.28 -2.18
C PHE A 44 -11.76 17.33 -3.57
N ARG A 45 -11.95 16.17 -4.20
CA ARG A 45 -12.67 16.06 -5.48
C ARG A 45 -14.11 16.55 -5.37
N GLN A 46 -14.82 16.20 -4.30
CA GLN A 46 -16.21 16.65 -4.08
C GLN A 46 -16.28 18.17 -3.85
N GLU A 47 -15.34 18.74 -3.10
CA GLU A 47 -15.33 20.17 -2.75
C GLU A 47 -14.89 21.05 -3.93
N HIS A 48 -13.89 20.61 -4.70
CA HIS A 48 -13.24 21.42 -5.74
C HIS A 48 -13.54 20.98 -7.17
N HIS A 49 -14.32 19.91 -7.37
CA HIS A 49 -14.63 19.32 -8.68
C HIS A 49 -13.39 18.91 -9.50
N LYS A 50 -12.26 18.65 -8.83
CA LYS A 50 -10.98 18.23 -9.41
C LYS A 50 -10.19 17.42 -8.40
N ILE A 51 -9.26 16.57 -8.84
CA ILE A 51 -8.30 15.91 -7.94
C ILE A 51 -7.14 16.86 -7.59
N PRO A 52 -6.50 16.69 -6.41
CA PRO A 52 -5.33 17.48 -6.06
C PRO A 52 -4.18 17.15 -6.99
N LYS A 53 -3.38 18.14 -7.41
CA LYS A 53 -2.19 17.88 -8.24
C LYS A 53 -1.06 17.25 -7.42
N THR A 54 -1.06 17.52 -6.12
CA THR A 54 -0.10 16.96 -5.17
C THR A 54 -0.77 16.60 -3.85
N LEU A 55 -0.24 15.59 -3.14
CA LEU A 55 -0.72 15.25 -1.80
C LEU A 55 -0.57 16.38 -0.77
N ARG A 56 0.28 17.39 -1.05
CA ARG A 56 0.43 18.58 -0.19
C ARG A 56 -0.84 19.43 -0.13
N GLU A 57 -1.63 19.45 -1.20
CA GLU A 57 -2.91 20.21 -1.23
C GLU A 57 -3.94 19.66 -0.24
N ILE A 58 -3.83 18.39 0.13
CA ILE A 58 -4.66 17.75 1.16
C ILE A 58 -3.91 17.58 2.49
N GLY A 59 -2.84 18.36 2.68
CA GLY A 59 -2.06 18.40 3.92
C GLY A 59 -1.29 17.10 4.20
N PHE A 60 -0.94 16.33 3.17
CA PHE A 60 -0.17 15.11 3.32
C PHE A 60 1.25 15.27 2.76
N THR A 61 2.22 14.80 3.53
CA THR A 61 3.63 14.77 3.15
C THR A 61 4.10 13.33 3.30
N ASN A 62 4.86 12.84 2.33
CA ASN A 62 5.35 11.47 2.35
C ASN A 62 6.39 11.26 3.45
N ASP A 63 6.42 10.04 3.97
CA ASP A 63 7.58 9.54 4.71
C ASP A 63 8.70 9.26 3.69
N GLU A 64 9.95 9.32 4.12
CA GLU A 64 11.07 8.93 3.26
C GLU A 64 11.33 7.41 3.30
N GLY A 65 11.89 6.87 2.22
CA GLY A 65 12.36 5.48 2.16
C GLY A 65 11.27 4.44 1.84
N ALA A 66 11.37 3.25 2.43
CA ALA A 66 10.60 2.07 2.02
C ALA A 66 9.08 2.16 2.27
N ASN A 67 8.63 3.14 3.04
CA ASN A 67 7.21 3.36 3.39
C ASN A 67 6.59 4.56 2.64
N THR A 68 7.29 5.06 1.61
CA THR A 68 6.80 6.14 0.75
C THR A 68 5.57 5.67 -0.04
N LEU A 69 4.54 6.53 -0.10
CA LEU A 69 3.38 6.34 -0.98
C LEU A 69 3.53 7.26 -2.21
N PHE A 70 3.53 6.67 -3.39
CA PHE A 70 3.69 7.38 -4.66
C PHE A 70 2.31 7.71 -5.22
N TYR A 71 2.05 9.00 -5.40
CA TYR A 71 0.80 9.52 -5.94
C TYR A 71 1.04 10.05 -7.35
N ASP A 72 0.41 9.44 -8.33
CA ASP A 72 0.52 9.85 -9.73
C ASP A 72 -0.86 10.25 -10.26
N VAL A 73 -0.93 11.49 -10.77
CA VAL A 73 -2.11 11.99 -11.49
C VAL A 73 -2.02 11.50 -12.93
N VAL A 74 -2.99 10.70 -13.37
CA VAL A 74 -3.01 10.18 -14.74
C VAL A 74 -3.77 11.09 -15.68
N ASN A 75 -4.90 11.64 -15.23
CA ASN A 75 -5.66 12.66 -15.94
C ASN A 75 -6.51 13.47 -14.94
N ASP A 76 -7.40 14.33 -15.43
CA ASP A 76 -8.21 15.23 -14.60
C ASP A 76 -9.16 14.51 -13.62
N THR A 77 -9.47 13.24 -13.87
CA THR A 77 -10.39 12.45 -13.05
C THR A 77 -9.74 11.23 -12.40
N ALA A 78 -8.62 10.74 -12.92
CA ALA A 78 -7.99 9.49 -12.48
C ALA A 78 -6.59 9.69 -11.92
N PHE A 79 -6.29 8.91 -10.87
CA PHE A 79 -5.00 8.86 -10.21
C PHE A 79 -4.67 7.44 -9.78
N THR A 80 -3.40 7.21 -9.47
CA THR A 80 -2.92 6.02 -8.77
C THR A 80 -2.26 6.39 -7.46
N LEU A 81 -2.30 5.48 -6.49
CA LEU A 81 -1.54 5.58 -5.25
C LEU A 81 -0.83 4.24 -5.03
N SER A 82 0.49 4.21 -5.01
CA SER A 82 1.26 2.96 -4.94
C SER A 82 2.31 2.98 -3.83
N PHE A 83 2.75 1.80 -3.42
CA PHE A 83 3.92 1.64 -2.57
C PHE A 83 4.71 0.39 -2.94
N THR A 84 6.02 0.44 -2.71
CA THR A 84 6.94 -0.64 -3.03
C THR A 84 6.78 -1.80 -2.04
N MET A 85 6.41 -2.96 -2.55
CA MET A 85 6.37 -4.21 -1.80
C MET A 85 7.74 -4.90 -1.79
N SER A 86 8.38 -4.99 -2.97
CA SER A 86 9.74 -5.47 -3.18
C SER A 86 10.34 -4.80 -4.45
N MET A 87 11.55 -5.18 -4.86
CA MET A 87 12.34 -4.51 -5.90
C MET A 87 11.55 -4.21 -7.19
N ASP A 88 10.76 -5.17 -7.67
CA ASP A 88 9.96 -5.04 -8.91
C ASP A 88 8.46 -5.26 -8.66
N TYR A 89 8.03 -5.21 -7.40
CA TYR A 89 6.65 -5.50 -7.03
C TYR A 89 6.09 -4.35 -6.20
N ASN A 90 4.95 -3.84 -6.61
CA ASN A 90 4.22 -2.81 -5.91
C ASN A 90 2.79 -3.26 -5.64
N LYS A 91 2.16 -2.56 -4.72
CA LYS A 91 0.71 -2.57 -4.58
C LYS A 91 0.21 -1.19 -4.96
N THR A 92 -0.77 -1.14 -5.86
CA THR A 92 -1.23 0.09 -6.49
C THR A 92 -2.74 0.18 -6.38
N TYR A 93 -3.23 1.27 -5.83
CA TYR A 93 -4.62 1.67 -5.90
C TYR A 93 -4.88 2.35 -7.25
N TYR A 94 -5.95 1.93 -7.92
CA TYR A 94 -6.41 2.54 -9.16
C TYR A 94 -7.77 3.20 -8.94
N SER A 95 -7.87 4.50 -9.21
CA SER A 95 -9.11 5.24 -8.96
C SER A 95 -10.22 4.98 -9.98
N ASP A 96 -9.90 4.43 -11.16
CA ASP A 96 -10.88 4.06 -12.20
C ASP A 96 -11.82 2.93 -11.73
N VAL A 97 -11.25 1.95 -11.03
CA VAL A 97 -11.96 0.78 -10.49
C VAL A 97 -12.10 0.82 -8.97
N LYS A 98 -11.46 1.80 -8.32
CA LYS A 98 -11.48 2.04 -6.87
C LYS A 98 -11.01 0.84 -6.03
N GLN A 99 -9.95 0.16 -6.47
CA GLN A 99 -9.41 -1.00 -5.77
C GLN A 99 -7.88 -1.02 -5.78
N TRP A 100 -7.32 -1.70 -4.77
CA TRP A 100 -5.92 -2.06 -4.71
C TRP A 100 -5.66 -3.31 -5.52
N GLU A 101 -4.63 -3.27 -6.35
CA GLU A 101 -4.15 -4.39 -7.14
C GLU A 101 -2.63 -4.53 -6.97
N TYR A 102 -2.13 -5.72 -7.23
CA TYR A 102 -0.69 -5.95 -7.24
C TYR A 102 -0.12 -5.72 -8.63
N GLY A 103 1.02 -5.04 -8.71
CA GLY A 103 1.66 -4.69 -9.98
C GLY A 103 1.14 -3.38 -10.58
N TYR A 104 1.83 -2.96 -11.64
CA TYR A 104 1.37 -1.91 -12.55
C TYR A 104 0.51 -2.50 -13.67
N ARG A 105 -0.59 -1.84 -14.00
CA ARG A 105 -1.40 -2.09 -15.20
C ARG A 105 -1.89 -0.78 -15.79
N GLU A 106 -2.31 -0.83 -17.05
CA GLU A 106 -2.98 0.29 -17.71
C GLU A 106 -4.36 0.55 -17.09
N LEU A 107 -4.72 1.83 -16.99
CA LEU A 107 -6.05 2.27 -16.54
C LEU A 107 -7.09 2.03 -17.63
N LYS A 108 -8.27 1.56 -17.24
CA LYS A 108 -9.40 1.33 -18.15
C LYS A 108 -10.25 2.59 -18.21
N LEU A 109 -9.68 3.66 -18.75
CA LEU A 109 -10.37 4.92 -18.94
C LEU A 109 -11.51 4.71 -19.94
N LYS A 110 -12.74 5.04 -19.55
CA LYS A 110 -13.92 5.02 -20.41
C LYS A 110 -14.10 6.34 -21.13
#